data_AF-A0A7V9HYJ2-F1
#
_entry.id   AF-A0A7V9HYJ2-F1
#
_cell.length_a   1.000
_cell.length_b   1.000
_cell.length_c   1.000
_cell.angle_alpha   90.00
_cell.angle_beta   90.00
_cell.angle_gamma   90.00
#
_symmetry.space_group_name_H-M   'P 1'
#
loop_
_entity.id
_entity.type
_entity.pdbx_description
1 polymer ?
#
loop_
_entity_poly.entity_id
_entity_poly.type
_entity_poly.pdbx_seq_one_letter_code
_entity_poly.pdbx_strand_id
1 'polypeptide(L)'
;MKRVLLKVAAVLSFVATCGLIVFGQGSSTGSLSGAVTDPNKDVVANATVTVKNDATGEEFTSATADNGTFNVPALAVGVYTATISATGFKQVVATDIKVDVGKASNINVALEVGAPTEQVTIVGGTLFFTATTAHTGSELWKSDGTTEGTVPVRDISPAPVADSNVLTVGEIRVDPPTLHALGVQVLIGGDENRNGRITVRYRQVGSTDWRAGLPLMRVFPETVTVSVPHQFAGSVFDLAPATSYEIELHAVDPDGGVDVLRMVRATTRPVPRTNPSAPRVVQVTDASTLRTALSGARPGDVITLANGRYVGTFALSASGTEAQPIVIRGASTSGVVLDGSNCTGCNILEVYGSFVHVERLMIAHAIRGLRFLGVNATGNVARRLVIQNVVHGIGSSTGQSNFYIADNDIDGRLQWPWVFASDATNHWDDRGVEVTGDGHVVCHNKIRGFGDPVVNKQRRARSWDVYGNDIA
;
A
#
# COMPACT_ATOMS: atom_id res chain seq x y z
N MET A 1 36.36 14.06 76.67
CA MET A 1 37.42 15.08 76.62
C MET A 1 38.56 14.59 75.72
N LYS A 2 39.73 15.27 75.65
CA LYS A 2 40.88 14.96 74.77
C LYS A 2 41.42 13.52 75.00
N ARG A 3 41.97 12.69 74.07
CA ARG A 3 42.75 12.76 72.79
C ARG A 3 44.24 12.35 73.00
N VAL A 4 44.93 11.82 71.96
CA VAL A 4 46.38 11.41 71.89
C VAL A 4 46.72 10.11 72.67
N LEU A 5 47.62 9.16 72.30
CA LEU A 5 48.60 8.85 71.21
C LEU A 5 48.62 7.29 71.02
N LEU A 6 49.00 6.53 69.97
CA LEU A 6 49.73 6.60 68.67
C LEU A 6 51.22 6.09 68.66
N LYS A 7 51.56 5.19 67.70
CA LYS A 7 52.90 4.65 67.28
C LYS A 7 53.52 3.47 68.09
N VAL A 8 54.40 2.57 67.58
CA VAL A 8 54.83 2.13 66.20
C VAL A 8 55.46 0.70 66.27
N ALA A 9 55.60 0.04 65.11
CA ALA A 9 56.01 -1.36 64.87
C ALA A 9 57.45 -1.82 65.26
N ALA A 10 57.64 -3.15 65.27
CA ALA A 10 58.88 -3.88 64.96
C ALA A 10 58.54 -5.27 64.36
N VAL A 11 59.47 -5.92 63.64
CA VAL A 11 59.27 -7.20 62.94
C VAL A 11 60.45 -8.15 63.20
N LEU A 12 60.18 -9.44 63.45
CA LEU A 12 61.15 -10.54 63.26
C LEU A 12 60.41 -11.88 63.06
N SER A 13 61.06 -12.85 62.41
CA SER A 13 60.46 -14.10 61.94
C SER A 13 60.79 -15.32 62.81
N PHE A 14 59.89 -16.32 62.86
CA PHE A 14 60.27 -17.72 63.08
C PHE A 14 59.30 -18.69 62.36
N VAL A 15 59.71 -19.96 62.22
CA VAL A 15 59.06 -20.97 61.36
C VAL A 15 58.54 -22.16 62.17
N ALA A 16 57.30 -22.60 61.89
CA ALA A 16 56.85 -23.97 62.12
C ALA A 16 55.64 -24.32 61.23
N THR A 17 55.66 -25.51 60.63
CA THR A 17 54.65 -26.07 59.71
C THR A 17 53.26 -26.25 60.30
N CYS A 18 52.23 -25.92 59.51
CA CYS A 18 50.97 -26.67 59.48
C CYS A 18 50.47 -26.76 58.02
N GLY A 19 49.65 -27.77 57.70
CA GLY A 19 49.42 -28.21 56.32
C GLY A 19 48.63 -27.24 55.44
N LEU A 20 49.15 -26.92 54.26
CA LEU A 20 48.35 -26.36 53.17
C LEU A 20 47.45 -27.46 52.60
N ILE A 21 46.17 -27.43 52.97
CA ILE A 21 45.13 -28.17 52.25
C ILE A 21 45.02 -27.55 50.86
N VAL A 22 45.48 -28.29 49.85
CA VAL A 22 45.25 -27.93 48.45
C VAL A 22 43.76 -28.15 48.18
N PHE A 23 42.97 -27.08 48.27
CA PHE A 23 41.65 -27.03 47.69
C PHE A 23 41.78 -27.02 46.16
N GLY A 24 42.03 -28.19 45.59
CA GLY A 24 41.64 -28.48 44.22
C GLY A 24 40.13 -28.41 44.15
N GLN A 25 39.57 -27.21 43.96
CA GLN A 25 38.16 -27.02 43.63
C GLN A 25 37.97 -27.52 42.20
N GLY A 26 37.87 -28.84 42.07
CA GLY A 26 37.49 -29.50 40.84
C GLY A 26 36.06 -29.10 40.52
N SER A 27 35.90 -28.10 39.66
CA SER A 27 34.64 -27.82 38.99
C SER A 27 34.19 -29.12 38.33
N SER A 28 33.08 -29.66 38.83
CA SER A 28 32.47 -30.90 38.34
C SER A 28 32.00 -30.67 36.90
N THR A 29 32.88 -30.96 35.96
CA THR A 29 32.73 -30.64 34.53
C THR A 29 32.45 -31.90 33.72
N GLY A 30 31.81 -31.73 32.57
CA GLY A 30 31.68 -32.73 31.51
C GLY A 30 32.33 -32.23 30.22
N SER A 31 31.94 -32.83 29.10
CA SER A 31 32.26 -32.33 27.76
C SER A 31 31.09 -32.51 26.80
N LEU A 32 31.09 -31.75 25.71
CA LEU A 32 30.21 -31.97 24.57
C LEU A 32 31.06 -32.34 23.35
N SER A 33 30.80 -33.50 22.75
CA SER A 33 31.45 -33.95 21.52
C SER A 33 30.41 -34.32 20.46
N GLY A 34 30.87 -34.59 19.25
CA GLY A 34 29.96 -34.89 18.15
C GLY A 34 30.61 -35.00 16.79
N ALA A 35 29.80 -35.33 15.78
CA ALA A 35 30.15 -35.27 14.37
C ALA A 35 29.18 -34.37 13.60
N VAL A 36 29.71 -33.67 12.59
CA VAL A 36 28.94 -32.85 11.65
C VAL A 36 29.07 -33.42 10.25
N THR A 37 27.93 -33.64 9.58
CA THR A 37 27.85 -34.21 8.23
C THR A 37 26.95 -33.38 7.32
N ASP A 38 27.05 -33.59 6.01
CA ASP A 38 26.17 -33.00 5.01
C ASP A 38 24.91 -33.89 4.76
N PRO A 39 24.00 -33.54 3.81
CA PRO A 39 22.85 -34.37 3.48
C PRO A 39 23.18 -35.71 2.80
N ASN A 40 24.35 -35.82 2.15
CA ASN A 40 24.86 -37.07 1.56
C ASN A 40 25.49 -37.99 2.63
N LYS A 41 25.73 -37.46 3.84
CA LYS A 41 26.44 -38.03 4.99
C LYS A 41 27.97 -38.00 4.88
N ASP A 42 28.50 -37.17 3.99
CA ASP A 42 29.92 -36.82 3.97
C ASP A 42 30.27 -35.90 5.15
N VAL A 43 31.51 -35.95 5.61
CA VAL A 43 31.96 -35.22 6.82
C VAL A 43 32.22 -33.73 6.53
N VAL A 44 31.71 -32.84 7.39
CA VAL A 44 31.94 -31.39 7.27
C VAL A 44 33.08 -30.99 8.20
N ALA A 45 34.28 -30.87 7.64
CA ALA A 45 35.46 -30.35 8.32
C ALA A 45 35.41 -28.81 8.44
N ASN A 46 36.07 -28.26 9.47
CA ASN A 46 36.16 -26.82 9.76
C ASN A 46 34.80 -26.11 9.95
N ALA A 47 33.75 -26.84 10.34
CA ALA A 47 32.51 -26.26 10.83
C ALA A 47 32.74 -25.63 12.22
N THR A 48 32.28 -24.41 12.42
CA THR A 48 32.31 -23.72 13.72
C THR A 48 31.19 -24.27 14.60
N VAL A 49 31.54 -24.64 15.83
CA VAL A 49 30.59 -25.14 16.84
C VAL A 49 30.71 -24.25 18.09
N THR A 50 29.74 -23.37 18.32
CA THR A 50 29.64 -22.52 19.51
C THR A 50 28.62 -23.09 20.48
N VAL A 51 29.06 -23.37 21.70
CA VAL A 51 28.29 -24.06 22.76
C VAL A 51 28.07 -23.10 23.91
N LYS A 52 26.81 -22.71 24.13
CA LYS A 52 26.39 -21.71 25.11
C LYS A 52 25.72 -22.36 26.31
N ASN A 53 26.13 -22.02 27.52
CA ASN A 53 25.43 -22.42 28.74
C ASN A 53 24.16 -21.56 28.89
N ASP A 54 22.98 -22.20 28.93
CA ASP A 54 21.70 -21.49 28.91
C ASP A 54 21.41 -20.72 30.21
N ALA A 55 22.09 -21.05 31.31
CA ALA A 55 21.90 -20.45 32.62
C ALA A 55 22.92 -19.34 32.97
N THR A 56 24.18 -19.44 32.49
CA THR A 56 25.22 -18.42 32.71
C THR A 56 25.43 -17.49 31.52
N GLY A 57 25.01 -17.90 30.32
CA GLY A 57 25.26 -17.20 29.07
C GLY A 57 26.70 -17.34 28.54
N GLU A 58 27.54 -18.15 29.19
CA GLU A 58 28.94 -18.38 28.83
C GLU A 58 29.06 -19.21 27.55
N GLU A 59 29.94 -18.81 26.63
CA GLU A 59 30.08 -19.39 25.28
C GLU A 59 31.47 -19.98 25.04
N PHE A 60 31.48 -21.22 24.56
CA PHE A 60 32.69 -21.99 24.24
C PHE A 60 32.67 -22.36 22.76
N THR A 61 33.68 -21.96 21.99
CA THR A 61 33.75 -22.27 20.54
C THR A 61 34.85 -23.29 20.24
N SER A 62 34.51 -24.26 19.40
CA SER A 62 35.42 -25.27 18.83
C SER A 62 35.16 -25.40 17.32
N ALA A 63 36.00 -26.15 16.62
CA ALA A 63 35.82 -26.43 15.19
C ALA A 63 35.87 -27.95 14.94
N THR A 64 35.17 -28.42 13.91
CA THR A 64 35.31 -29.82 13.48
C THR A 64 36.67 -30.07 12.83
N ALA A 65 37.33 -31.15 13.22
CA ALA A 65 38.54 -31.64 12.57
C ALA A 65 38.24 -32.21 11.17
N ASP A 66 39.28 -32.62 10.44
CA ASP A 66 39.18 -33.14 9.07
C ASP A 66 38.27 -34.38 8.92
N ASN A 67 37.98 -35.08 10.02
CA ASN A 67 37.05 -36.21 10.08
C ASN A 67 35.60 -35.82 10.45
N GLY A 68 35.28 -34.52 10.45
CA GLY A 68 33.97 -33.97 10.83
C GLY A 68 33.66 -33.98 12.33
N THR A 69 34.57 -34.43 13.19
CA THR A 69 34.30 -34.53 14.65
C THR A 69 34.78 -33.30 15.42
N PHE A 70 34.06 -32.92 16.48
CA PHE A 70 34.43 -31.86 17.41
C PHE A 70 34.38 -32.33 18.87
N ASN A 71 35.05 -31.58 19.75
CA ASN A 71 34.96 -31.73 21.19
C ASN A 71 35.10 -30.37 21.89
N VAL A 72 34.32 -30.16 22.95
CA VAL A 72 34.34 -29.01 23.84
C VAL A 72 34.49 -29.54 25.28
N PRO A 73 35.72 -29.60 25.82
CA PRO A 73 35.99 -30.12 27.16
C PRO A 73 35.73 -29.08 28.26
N ALA A 74 35.71 -29.55 29.51
CA ALA A 74 35.64 -28.73 30.73
C ALA A 74 34.40 -27.83 30.85
N LEU A 75 33.28 -28.23 30.24
CA LEU A 75 31.99 -27.55 30.40
C LEU A 75 31.42 -27.81 31.80
N ALA A 76 30.92 -26.77 32.47
CA ALA A 76 30.21 -26.92 33.74
C ALA A 76 28.92 -27.76 33.57
N VAL A 77 28.42 -28.36 34.66
CA VAL A 77 27.09 -29.00 34.62
C VAL A 77 26.02 -27.96 34.31
N GLY A 78 25.18 -28.27 33.32
CA GLY A 78 24.12 -27.37 32.88
C GLY A 78 23.35 -27.90 31.68
N VAL A 79 22.44 -27.06 31.19
CA VAL A 79 21.82 -27.21 29.88
C VAL A 79 22.49 -26.23 28.93
N TYR A 80 22.71 -26.67 27.70
CA TYR A 80 23.45 -25.95 26.68
C TYR A 80 22.68 -25.89 25.36
N THR A 81 22.84 -24.77 24.67
CA THR A 81 22.49 -24.60 23.26
C THR A 81 23.77 -24.64 22.42
N ALA A 82 23.84 -25.52 21.43
CA ALA A 82 24.93 -25.61 20.47
C ALA A 82 24.51 -25.05 19.10
N THR A 83 25.29 -24.12 18.57
CA THR A 83 25.11 -23.49 17.27
C THR A 83 26.23 -23.94 16.34
N ILE A 84 25.88 -24.59 15.23
CA ILE A 84 26.81 -25.15 14.23
C ILE A 84 26.66 -24.37 12.93
N SER A 85 27.77 -23.93 12.33
CA SER A 85 27.77 -23.31 10.99
C SER A 85 29.01 -23.68 10.18
N ALA A 86 28.83 -23.76 8.86
CA ALA A 86 29.89 -24.03 7.88
C ALA A 86 29.60 -23.29 6.57
N THR A 87 30.63 -22.94 5.81
CA THR A 87 30.48 -22.23 4.53
C THR A 87 29.71 -23.07 3.51
N GLY A 88 28.61 -22.53 2.97
CA GLY A 88 27.72 -23.22 2.03
C GLY A 88 26.58 -24.04 2.68
N PHE A 89 26.47 -23.97 4.00
CA PHE A 89 25.43 -24.66 4.78
C PHE A 89 24.59 -23.69 5.61
N LYS A 90 23.34 -24.07 5.87
CA LYS A 90 22.49 -23.39 6.85
C LYS A 90 23.09 -23.54 8.25
N GLN A 91 22.98 -22.51 9.08
CA GLN A 91 23.27 -22.61 10.51
C GLN A 91 22.22 -23.48 11.20
N VAL A 92 22.66 -24.42 12.02
CA VAL A 92 21.79 -25.30 12.83
C VAL A 92 21.97 -24.97 14.31
N VAL A 93 20.86 -24.90 15.05
CA VAL A 93 20.84 -24.68 16.50
C VAL A 93 20.19 -25.89 17.17
N ALA A 94 20.91 -26.51 18.10
CA ALA A 94 20.46 -27.63 18.91
C ALA A 94 20.37 -27.20 20.38
N THR A 95 19.17 -27.19 20.95
CA THR A 95 18.90 -26.79 22.34
C THR A 95 18.87 -27.99 23.29
N ASP A 96 18.67 -27.73 24.59
CA ASP A 96 18.36 -28.73 25.61
C ASP A 96 19.46 -29.77 25.88
N ILE A 97 20.71 -29.48 25.48
CA ILE A 97 21.85 -30.39 25.59
C ILE A 97 22.32 -30.42 27.04
N LYS A 98 22.02 -31.51 27.74
CA LYS A 98 22.42 -31.70 29.14
C LYS A 98 23.86 -32.17 29.24
N VAL A 99 24.68 -31.47 30.02
CA VAL A 99 26.06 -31.84 30.35
C VAL A 99 26.11 -32.26 31.82
N ASP A 100 26.50 -33.52 32.06
CA ASP A 100 26.60 -34.15 33.38
C ASP A 100 28.06 -34.21 33.87
N VAL A 101 28.26 -34.31 35.19
CA VAL A 101 29.56 -34.49 35.82
C VAL A 101 30.29 -35.71 35.24
N GLY A 102 31.50 -35.49 34.71
CA GLY A 102 32.40 -36.56 34.25
C GLY A 102 31.89 -37.34 33.04
N LYS A 103 30.84 -36.88 32.35
CA LYS A 103 30.33 -37.50 31.12
C LYS A 103 30.68 -36.67 29.90
N ALA A 104 30.94 -37.35 28.79
CA ALA A 104 30.87 -36.76 27.46
C ALA A 104 29.43 -36.89 26.95
N SER A 105 28.75 -35.76 26.80
CA SER A 105 27.50 -35.68 26.04
C SER A 105 27.84 -35.68 24.55
N ASN A 106 26.99 -36.30 23.72
CA ASN A 106 27.25 -36.48 22.28
C ASN A 106 26.05 -35.99 21.45
N ILE A 107 26.31 -35.15 20.44
CA ILE A 107 25.33 -34.76 19.42
C ILE A 107 25.90 -35.01 18.02
N ASN A 108 25.10 -35.55 17.11
CA ASN A 108 25.47 -35.65 15.70
C ASN A 108 24.51 -34.77 14.88
N VAL A 109 25.06 -33.92 14.01
CA VAL A 109 24.31 -32.88 13.32
C VAL A 109 24.51 -33.02 11.81
N ALA A 110 23.42 -33.24 11.08
CA ALA A 110 23.42 -33.09 9.63
C ALA A 110 23.09 -31.63 9.30
N LEU A 111 23.97 -30.96 8.53
CA LEU A 111 23.73 -29.62 8.00
C LEU A 111 22.99 -29.71 6.67
N GLU A 112 22.00 -28.86 6.47
CA GLU A 112 21.37 -28.68 5.17
C GLU A 112 22.19 -27.73 4.30
N VAL A 113 22.36 -28.08 3.02
CA VAL A 113 22.93 -27.16 2.01
C VAL A 113 22.02 -25.94 1.88
N GLY A 114 22.63 -24.75 1.91
CA GLY A 114 21.90 -23.48 1.83
C GLY A 114 22.84 -22.30 1.99
N ALA A 115 22.43 -21.15 1.47
CA ALA A 115 23.21 -19.92 1.61
C ALA A 115 23.40 -19.54 3.10
N PRO A 116 24.51 -18.87 3.46
CA PRO A 116 24.69 -18.32 4.80
C PRO A 116 23.59 -17.31 5.14
N THR A 117 23.39 -17.08 6.44
CA THR A 117 22.29 -16.30 7.03
C THR A 117 22.05 -14.97 6.32
N GLU A 118 20.76 -14.65 6.09
CA GLU A 118 20.30 -13.49 5.33
C GLU A 118 20.98 -12.18 5.77
N GLN A 119 21.69 -11.52 4.85
CA GLN A 119 22.37 -10.26 5.12
C GLN A 119 21.35 -9.11 5.15
N VAL A 120 20.81 -8.86 6.34
CA VAL A 120 19.97 -7.71 6.65
C VAL A 120 20.81 -6.51 7.09
N THR A 121 20.51 -5.31 6.61
CA THR A 121 21.22 -4.07 6.98
C THR A 121 20.25 -2.90 7.02
N ILE A 122 20.21 -2.15 8.12
CA ILE A 122 19.34 -0.97 8.26
C ILE A 122 20.15 0.30 7.97
N VAL A 123 19.68 1.11 7.02
CA VAL A 123 20.27 2.42 6.68
C VAL A 123 19.18 3.48 6.70
N GLY A 124 19.33 4.50 7.55
CA GLY A 124 18.39 5.62 7.61
C GLY A 124 16.94 5.26 7.97
N GLY A 125 16.72 4.13 8.66
CA GLY A 125 15.39 3.59 8.97
C GLY A 125 14.77 2.71 7.87
N THR A 126 15.45 2.55 6.73
CA THR A 126 15.08 1.55 5.70
C THR A 126 15.86 0.26 5.95
N LEU A 127 15.16 -0.87 5.99
CA LEU A 127 15.76 -2.21 6.01
C LEU A 127 16.12 -2.62 4.59
N PHE A 128 17.38 -3.02 4.35
CA PHE A 128 17.85 -3.64 3.12
C PHE A 128 18.15 -5.11 3.37
N PHE A 129 17.82 -5.96 2.40
CA PHE A 129 17.98 -7.42 2.47
C PHE A 129 18.03 -8.02 1.07
N THR A 130 18.59 -9.21 0.91
CA THR A 130 18.51 -9.97 -0.35
C THR A 130 17.27 -10.87 -0.35
N ALA A 131 16.49 -10.88 -1.43
CA ALA A 131 15.36 -11.79 -1.57
C ALA A 131 15.23 -12.35 -2.99
N THR A 132 14.95 -13.65 -3.07
CA THR A 132 14.81 -14.37 -4.34
C THR A 132 13.34 -14.46 -4.74
N THR A 133 13.01 -14.07 -5.97
CA THR A 133 11.70 -14.34 -6.57
C THR A 133 11.83 -15.19 -7.84
N ALA A 134 10.74 -15.87 -8.20
CA ALA A 134 10.66 -16.64 -9.45
C ALA A 134 10.72 -15.79 -10.73
N HIS A 135 10.65 -14.46 -10.62
CA HIS A 135 10.67 -13.54 -11.77
C HIS A 135 12.01 -12.82 -11.95
N THR A 136 12.75 -12.58 -10.85
CA THR A 136 13.97 -11.76 -10.83
C THR A 136 15.24 -12.54 -10.49
N GLY A 137 15.14 -13.68 -9.80
CA GLY A 137 16.27 -14.22 -9.06
C GLY A 137 16.52 -13.46 -7.75
N SER A 138 17.75 -13.56 -7.23
CA SER A 138 18.19 -13.03 -5.93
C SER A 138 18.55 -11.55 -6.03
N GLU A 139 17.58 -10.69 -5.74
CA GLU A 139 17.73 -9.24 -5.87
C GLU A 139 18.00 -8.52 -4.53
N LEU A 140 18.42 -7.25 -4.61
CA LEU A 140 18.49 -6.36 -3.46
C LEU A 140 17.12 -5.69 -3.21
N TRP A 141 16.53 -5.98 -2.06
CA TRP A 141 15.25 -5.43 -1.61
C TRP A 141 15.43 -4.39 -0.52
N LYS A 142 14.41 -3.54 -0.39
CA LYS A 142 14.26 -2.60 0.72
C LYS A 142 12.86 -2.70 1.32
N SER A 143 12.72 -2.33 2.58
CA SER A 143 11.45 -2.22 3.30
C SER A 143 11.48 -1.06 4.30
N ASP A 144 10.34 -0.41 4.50
CA ASP A 144 10.08 0.56 5.57
C ASP A 144 9.31 -0.07 6.76
N GLY A 145 9.12 -1.40 6.74
CA GLY A 145 8.29 -2.14 7.70
C GLY A 145 6.84 -2.37 7.23
N THR A 146 6.44 -1.84 6.07
CA THR A 146 5.11 -2.08 5.47
C THR A 146 5.18 -3.02 4.26
N THR A 147 4.06 -3.69 3.94
CA THR A 147 3.96 -4.52 2.73
C THR A 147 4.09 -3.70 1.45
N GLU A 148 3.58 -2.47 1.42
CA GLU A 148 3.64 -1.59 0.24
C GLU A 148 5.02 -0.97 0.01
N GLY A 149 5.75 -0.67 1.09
CA GLY A 149 7.13 -0.17 1.05
C GLY A 149 8.19 -1.27 0.86
N THR A 150 7.79 -2.55 0.90
CA THR A 150 8.68 -3.69 0.65
C THR A 150 8.81 -3.96 -0.85
N VAL A 151 9.89 -3.47 -1.45
CA VAL A 151 10.11 -3.46 -2.92
C VAL A 151 11.57 -3.73 -3.29
N PRO A 152 11.87 -4.23 -4.49
CA PRO A 152 13.24 -4.26 -4.99
C PRO A 152 13.80 -2.84 -5.07
N VAL A 153 15.08 -2.66 -4.75
CA VAL A 153 15.78 -1.36 -4.85
C VAL A 153 15.94 -0.97 -6.32
N ARG A 154 16.37 -1.95 -7.11
CA ARG A 154 16.54 -1.95 -8.56
C ARG A 154 16.80 -3.41 -8.98
N ASP A 155 16.49 -3.76 -10.22
CA ASP A 155 16.99 -4.97 -10.87
C ASP A 155 18.51 -4.81 -11.14
N ILE A 156 19.34 -5.66 -10.52
CA ILE A 156 20.81 -5.51 -10.47
C ILE A 156 21.54 -6.80 -10.88
N SER A 157 20.96 -7.95 -10.59
CA SER A 157 21.49 -9.29 -10.89
C SER A 157 20.36 -10.20 -11.37
N PRO A 158 19.69 -9.85 -12.50
CA PRO A 158 18.59 -10.65 -13.01
C PRO A 158 19.09 -12.07 -13.23
N ALA A 159 18.29 -13.05 -12.78
CA ALA A 159 18.60 -14.46 -13.02
C ALA A 159 18.85 -14.69 -14.52
N PRO A 160 19.72 -15.63 -14.90
CA PRO A 160 19.74 -16.19 -16.25
C PRO A 160 18.49 -17.05 -16.46
N VAL A 161 17.33 -16.40 -16.50
CA VAL A 161 16.18 -16.86 -17.28
C VAL A 161 16.72 -16.94 -18.70
N ALA A 162 16.93 -18.15 -19.23
CA ALA A 162 17.33 -18.32 -20.62
C ALA A 162 16.30 -17.61 -21.51
N ASP A 163 16.74 -16.79 -22.47
CA ASP A 163 15.94 -15.84 -23.26
C ASP A 163 14.58 -16.42 -23.67
N SER A 164 13.57 -16.23 -22.82
CA SER A 164 12.35 -17.01 -22.89
C SER A 164 11.35 -16.27 -23.73
N ASN A 165 11.38 -16.50 -25.05
CA ASN A 165 10.32 -16.06 -25.95
C ASN A 165 8.92 -16.56 -25.54
N VAL A 166 8.83 -17.54 -24.62
CA VAL A 166 7.56 -18.09 -24.11
C VAL A 166 6.96 -17.21 -23.02
N LEU A 167 5.74 -16.72 -23.25
CA LEU A 167 4.91 -15.92 -22.33
C LEU A 167 4.55 -16.68 -21.04
N THR A 168 5.01 -16.16 -19.90
CA THR A 168 4.53 -16.55 -18.58
C THR A 168 3.40 -15.63 -18.13
N VAL A 169 2.21 -16.21 -17.87
CA VAL A 169 1.02 -15.49 -17.38
C VAL A 169 0.99 -15.49 -15.84
N GLY A 170 1.24 -14.33 -15.24
CA GLY A 170 1.30 -14.12 -13.79
C GLY A 170 -0.01 -13.66 -13.15
N GLU A 171 0.10 -12.77 -12.16
CA GLU A 171 -1.03 -12.26 -11.37
C GLU A 171 -2.02 -11.44 -12.22
N ILE A 172 -3.32 -11.69 -12.03
CA ILE A 172 -4.40 -10.91 -12.65
C ILE A 172 -4.97 -9.95 -11.63
N ARG A 173 -4.99 -8.67 -11.96
CA ARG A 173 -5.52 -7.58 -11.12
C ARG A 173 -6.71 -6.92 -11.81
N VAL A 174 -7.70 -6.53 -11.01
CA VAL A 174 -8.83 -5.71 -11.45
C VAL A 174 -8.73 -4.37 -10.73
N ASP A 175 -8.74 -3.27 -11.48
CA ASP A 175 -8.70 -1.92 -10.91
C ASP A 175 -10.05 -1.56 -10.24
N PRO A 176 -10.10 -0.56 -9.34
CA PRO A 176 -11.34 -0.17 -8.66
C PRO A 176 -12.52 0.04 -9.63
N PRO A 177 -13.72 -0.51 -9.36
CA PRO A 177 -14.80 -0.52 -10.35
C PRO A 177 -15.47 0.85 -10.50
N THR A 178 -15.73 1.24 -11.75
CA THR A 178 -16.59 2.38 -12.08
C THR A 178 -18.03 1.92 -12.35
N LEU A 179 -18.87 2.74 -12.98
CA LEU A 179 -20.26 2.38 -13.28
C LEU A 179 -20.38 1.49 -14.52
N HIS A 180 -19.57 1.77 -15.54
CA HIS A 180 -19.70 1.18 -16.88
C HIS A 180 -18.43 0.49 -17.38
N ALA A 181 -17.33 0.56 -16.62
CA ALA A 181 -16.08 -0.09 -16.97
C ALA A 181 -15.44 -0.89 -15.81
N LEU A 182 -14.60 -1.85 -16.19
CA LEU A 182 -13.73 -2.63 -15.31
C LEU A 182 -12.32 -2.69 -15.92
N GLY A 183 -11.34 -2.06 -15.26
CA GLY A 183 -9.94 -2.14 -15.65
C GLY A 183 -9.34 -3.49 -15.26
N VAL A 184 -8.54 -4.10 -16.14
CA VAL A 184 -7.91 -5.41 -15.94
C VAL A 184 -6.44 -5.33 -16.34
N GLN A 185 -5.57 -5.88 -15.49
CA GLN A 185 -4.15 -6.08 -15.76
C GLN A 185 -3.76 -7.53 -15.54
N VAL A 186 -2.73 -7.97 -16.27
CA VAL A 186 -2.13 -9.30 -16.14
C VAL A 186 -0.61 -9.13 -16.14
N LEU A 187 0.05 -9.41 -15.02
CA LEU A 187 1.52 -9.40 -14.96
C LEU A 187 2.09 -10.49 -15.85
N ILE A 188 3.23 -10.24 -16.49
CA ILE A 188 3.88 -11.19 -17.40
C ILE A 188 5.40 -11.27 -17.18
N GLY A 189 6.00 -12.35 -17.67
CA GLY A 189 7.45 -12.50 -17.83
C GLY A 189 7.77 -13.36 -19.07
N GLY A 190 9.01 -13.24 -19.58
CA GLY A 190 9.36 -13.77 -20.91
C GLY A 190 8.67 -12.99 -22.03
N ASP A 191 8.52 -13.64 -23.20
CA ASP A 191 7.91 -13.06 -24.41
C ASP A 191 8.70 -11.82 -24.88
N GLU A 192 10.03 -12.01 -24.98
CA GLU A 192 11.02 -11.00 -25.39
C GLU A 192 10.83 -10.53 -26.84
N ASN A 193 10.39 -11.43 -27.71
CA ASN A 193 10.01 -11.10 -29.09
C ASN A 193 8.65 -10.36 -29.19
N ARG A 194 7.90 -10.29 -28.07
CA ARG A 194 6.66 -9.54 -27.85
C ARG A 194 5.47 -9.97 -28.70
N ASN A 195 5.49 -11.20 -29.25
CA ASN A 195 4.43 -11.72 -30.12
C ASN A 195 3.21 -12.29 -29.35
N GLY A 196 3.34 -12.51 -28.04
CA GLY A 196 2.26 -12.95 -27.18
C GLY A 196 1.10 -11.95 -27.12
N ARG A 197 -0.11 -12.44 -26.83
CA ARG A 197 -1.34 -11.62 -26.81
C ARG A 197 -2.34 -12.13 -25.77
N ILE A 198 -3.13 -11.22 -25.20
CA ILE A 198 -4.28 -11.58 -24.35
C ILE A 198 -5.56 -11.01 -24.95
N THR A 199 -6.44 -11.88 -25.45
CA THR A 199 -7.79 -11.50 -25.88
C THR A 199 -8.79 -11.61 -24.73
N VAL A 200 -9.90 -10.88 -24.82
CA VAL A 200 -10.88 -10.77 -23.72
C VAL A 200 -12.27 -11.11 -24.23
N ARG A 201 -13.02 -11.90 -23.47
CA ARG A 201 -14.49 -11.98 -23.57
C ARG A 201 -15.12 -11.93 -22.19
N TYR A 202 -16.35 -11.45 -22.10
CA TYR A 202 -17.02 -11.26 -20.82
C TYR A 202 -18.52 -11.60 -20.91
N ARG A 203 -19.12 -11.93 -19.77
CA ARG A 203 -20.57 -12.14 -19.65
C ARG A 203 -21.05 -11.76 -18.24
N GLN A 204 -22.33 -11.42 -18.11
CA GLN A 204 -22.93 -11.25 -16.78
C GLN A 204 -22.96 -12.60 -16.06
N VAL A 205 -22.68 -12.61 -14.75
CA VAL A 205 -22.73 -13.84 -13.94
C VAL A 205 -24.11 -14.48 -14.06
N GLY A 206 -24.14 -15.78 -14.41
CA GLY A 206 -25.37 -16.55 -14.62
C GLY A 206 -25.97 -16.46 -16.03
N SER A 207 -25.43 -15.62 -16.92
CA SER A 207 -25.74 -15.66 -18.35
C SER A 207 -24.88 -16.72 -19.07
N THR A 208 -25.38 -17.23 -20.19
CA THR A 208 -24.60 -18.02 -21.16
C THR A 208 -23.92 -17.16 -22.22
N ASP A 209 -24.34 -15.90 -22.37
CA ASP A 209 -24.07 -15.09 -23.55
C ASP A 209 -22.75 -14.33 -23.42
N TRP A 210 -21.70 -14.87 -24.05
CA TRP A 210 -20.39 -14.24 -24.13
C TRP A 210 -20.38 -13.08 -25.13
N ARG A 211 -19.86 -11.93 -24.68
CA ARG A 211 -19.54 -10.76 -25.50
C ARG A 211 -18.03 -10.66 -25.68
N ALA A 212 -17.58 -10.30 -26.88
CA ALA A 212 -16.18 -9.94 -27.09
C ALA A 212 -15.84 -8.63 -26.36
N GLY A 213 -14.70 -8.60 -25.67
CA GLY A 213 -14.08 -7.38 -25.17
C GLY A 213 -12.97 -6.91 -26.11
N LEU A 214 -12.40 -5.74 -25.83
CA LEU A 214 -11.14 -5.34 -26.46
C LEU A 214 -9.99 -6.21 -25.91
N PRO A 215 -9.05 -6.69 -26.75
CA PRO A 215 -7.82 -7.31 -26.28
C PRO A 215 -7.05 -6.38 -25.33
N LEU A 216 -6.31 -6.95 -24.39
CA LEU A 216 -5.43 -6.16 -23.54
C LEU A 216 -4.22 -5.68 -24.34
N MET A 217 -3.73 -4.48 -24.04
CA MET A 217 -2.53 -3.90 -24.63
C MET A 217 -1.30 -4.26 -23.80
N ARG A 218 -0.18 -4.60 -24.45
CA ARG A 218 1.11 -4.76 -23.74
C ARG A 218 1.59 -3.41 -23.24
N VAL A 219 1.98 -3.34 -21.97
CA VAL A 219 2.70 -2.20 -21.39
C VAL A 219 4.19 -2.35 -21.68
N PHE A 220 4.86 -1.24 -22.01
CA PHE A 220 6.29 -1.17 -22.30
C PHE A 220 6.99 -0.31 -21.23
N PRO A 221 7.43 -0.88 -20.08
CA PRO A 221 8.05 -0.13 -18.98
C PRO A 221 9.24 0.73 -19.40
N GLU A 222 9.98 0.30 -20.43
CA GLU A 222 11.14 0.98 -20.98
C GLU A 222 10.81 2.31 -21.70
N THR A 223 9.53 2.52 -22.06
CA THR A 223 9.09 3.74 -22.77
C THR A 223 8.56 4.84 -21.85
N VAL A 224 8.43 4.57 -20.54
CA VAL A 224 7.82 5.49 -19.57
C VAL A 224 8.79 5.94 -18.47
N THR A 225 8.63 7.20 -18.02
CA THR A 225 9.47 7.80 -16.96
C THR A 225 9.04 7.42 -15.54
N VAL A 226 8.12 6.47 -15.40
CA VAL A 226 7.59 5.97 -14.12
C VAL A 226 7.66 4.45 -14.10
N SER A 227 8.20 3.88 -13.01
CA SER A 227 8.25 2.43 -12.84
C SER A 227 6.84 1.83 -12.83
N VAL A 228 6.61 0.95 -13.81
CA VAL A 228 5.44 0.08 -14.00
C VAL A 228 5.96 -1.34 -14.29
N PRO A 229 5.24 -2.41 -13.91
CA PRO A 229 5.68 -3.77 -14.19
C PRO A 229 5.45 -4.16 -15.66
N HIS A 230 6.13 -5.21 -16.12
CA HIS A 230 5.77 -5.88 -17.36
C HIS A 230 4.38 -6.51 -17.20
N GLN A 231 3.42 -6.03 -17.98
CA GLN A 231 2.03 -6.46 -17.90
C GLN A 231 1.28 -6.23 -19.21
N PHE A 232 0.19 -6.98 -19.40
CA PHE A 232 -0.92 -6.54 -20.24
C PHE A 232 -1.90 -5.69 -19.42
N ALA A 233 -2.53 -4.70 -20.03
CA ALA A 233 -3.54 -3.84 -19.40
C ALA A 233 -4.65 -3.43 -20.39
N GLY A 234 -5.86 -3.25 -19.89
CA GLY A 234 -7.01 -2.82 -20.70
C GLY A 234 -8.27 -2.67 -19.86
N SER A 235 -9.40 -2.41 -20.51
CA SER A 235 -10.69 -2.25 -19.83
C SER A 235 -11.81 -2.98 -20.57
N VAL A 236 -12.73 -3.55 -19.81
CA VAL A 236 -14.04 -4.00 -20.32
C VAL A 236 -15.02 -2.84 -20.18
N PHE A 237 -15.74 -2.52 -21.26
CA PHE A 237 -16.68 -1.38 -21.37
C PHE A 237 -18.13 -1.85 -21.56
N ASP A 238 -19.06 -0.89 -21.67
CA ASP A 238 -20.50 -1.09 -21.93
C ASP A 238 -21.20 -2.00 -20.91
N LEU A 239 -20.72 -1.93 -19.66
CA LEU A 239 -21.24 -2.70 -18.54
C LEU A 239 -22.45 -1.99 -17.89
N ALA A 240 -23.36 -2.78 -17.34
CA ALA A 240 -24.44 -2.27 -16.49
C ALA A 240 -23.88 -1.96 -15.09
N PRO A 241 -24.32 -0.90 -14.39
CA PRO A 241 -23.96 -0.63 -13.00
C PRO A 241 -24.43 -1.75 -12.05
N ALA A 242 -23.81 -1.84 -10.86
CA ALA A 242 -24.13 -2.80 -9.81
C ALA A 242 -24.14 -4.30 -10.23
N THR A 243 -23.45 -4.66 -11.31
CA THR A 243 -23.59 -5.97 -11.98
C THR A 243 -22.28 -6.74 -11.94
N SER A 244 -22.33 -8.01 -11.51
CA SER A 244 -21.17 -8.91 -11.57
C SER A 244 -20.98 -9.48 -12.98
N TYR A 245 -19.73 -9.47 -13.44
CA TYR A 245 -19.27 -10.04 -14.70
C TYR A 245 -18.23 -11.13 -14.46
N GLU A 246 -18.31 -12.18 -15.28
CA GLU A 246 -17.23 -13.13 -15.53
C GLU A 246 -16.45 -12.62 -16.74
N ILE A 247 -15.13 -12.47 -16.58
CA ILE A 247 -14.22 -12.02 -17.63
C ILE A 247 -13.23 -13.16 -17.88
N GLU A 248 -13.21 -13.65 -19.10
CA GLU A 248 -12.22 -14.62 -19.58
C GLU A 248 -11.10 -13.87 -20.31
N LEU A 249 -9.87 -14.23 -19.95
CA LEU A 249 -8.64 -13.74 -20.53
C LEU A 249 -7.97 -14.94 -21.22
N HIS A 250 -7.85 -14.87 -22.55
CA HIS A 250 -7.22 -15.91 -23.36
C HIS A 250 -5.84 -15.43 -23.81
N ALA A 251 -4.83 -15.91 -23.10
CA ALA A 251 -3.42 -15.64 -23.38
C ALA A 251 -2.89 -16.68 -24.38
N VAL A 252 -2.29 -16.21 -25.48
CA VAL A 252 -1.71 -17.09 -26.51
C VAL A 252 -0.36 -16.57 -26.97
N ASP A 253 0.59 -17.50 -27.12
CA ASP A 253 1.94 -17.27 -27.61
C ASP A 253 2.31 -18.36 -28.65
N PRO A 254 2.75 -18.00 -29.88
CA PRO A 254 3.36 -18.92 -30.83
C PRO A 254 4.58 -19.68 -30.31
N ASP A 255 5.42 -19.05 -29.48
CA ASP A 255 6.60 -19.64 -28.87
C ASP A 255 6.20 -20.51 -27.66
N GLY A 256 6.77 -21.71 -27.58
CA GLY A 256 6.41 -22.70 -26.53
C GLY A 256 4.99 -23.29 -26.63
N GLY A 257 4.11 -22.72 -27.46
CA GLY A 257 2.74 -23.18 -27.64
C GLY A 257 1.82 -22.82 -26.47
N VAL A 258 1.95 -21.61 -25.92
CA VAL A 258 1.07 -21.15 -24.83
C VAL A 258 -0.33 -20.96 -25.39
N ASP A 259 -1.30 -21.71 -24.89
CA ASP A 259 -2.74 -21.49 -25.09
C ASP A 259 -3.42 -21.63 -23.72
N VAL A 260 -3.71 -20.49 -23.08
CA VAL A 260 -4.02 -20.43 -21.66
C VAL A 260 -5.24 -19.54 -21.40
N LEU A 261 -6.31 -20.17 -20.91
CA LEU A 261 -7.47 -19.48 -20.36
C LEU A 261 -7.27 -19.12 -18.88
N ARG A 262 -7.77 -17.95 -18.50
CA ARG A 262 -7.89 -17.47 -17.12
C ARG A 262 -9.25 -16.82 -16.93
N MET A 263 -9.88 -17.09 -15.80
CA MET A 263 -11.15 -16.47 -15.39
C MET A 263 -10.93 -15.52 -14.24
N VAL A 264 -11.48 -14.31 -14.34
CA VAL A 264 -11.61 -13.37 -13.21
C VAL A 264 -13.07 -12.91 -13.10
N ARG A 265 -13.53 -12.66 -11.87
CA ARG A 265 -14.87 -12.14 -11.59
C ARG A 265 -14.76 -10.78 -10.94
N ALA A 266 -15.54 -9.83 -11.43
CA ALA A 266 -15.56 -8.45 -10.95
C ALA A 266 -16.98 -7.87 -10.99
N THR A 267 -17.22 -6.73 -10.35
CA THR A 267 -18.56 -6.14 -10.20
C THR A 267 -18.47 -4.63 -10.35
N THR A 268 -19.28 -4.04 -11.23
CA THR A 268 -19.39 -2.58 -11.39
C THR A 268 -20.04 -1.92 -10.17
N ARG A 269 -19.71 -0.66 -9.90
CA ARG A 269 -20.29 0.11 -8.79
C ARG A 269 -21.77 0.46 -9.09
N PRO A 270 -22.66 0.52 -8.09
CA PRO A 270 -23.99 1.10 -8.26
C PRO A 270 -23.94 2.63 -8.52
N VAL A 271 -24.95 3.13 -9.22
CA VAL A 271 -25.21 4.58 -9.31
C VAL A 271 -25.56 5.11 -7.90
N PRO A 272 -24.91 6.17 -7.38
CA PRO A 272 -25.15 6.64 -6.02
C PRO A 272 -26.60 7.07 -5.75
N ARG A 273 -27.17 6.54 -4.66
CA ARG A 273 -28.59 6.68 -4.31
C ARG A 273 -29.04 8.14 -4.25
N THR A 274 -30.30 8.39 -4.63
CA THR A 274 -30.90 9.74 -4.51
C THR A 274 -31.14 10.13 -3.06
N ASN A 275 -31.60 9.20 -2.22
CA ASN A 275 -31.84 9.40 -0.80
C ASN A 275 -31.16 8.30 0.03
N PRO A 276 -30.82 8.58 1.31
CA PRO A 276 -30.54 7.55 2.29
C PRO A 276 -31.75 6.64 2.53
N SER A 277 -31.53 5.42 3.02
CA SER A 277 -32.60 4.43 3.22
C SER A 277 -33.51 4.72 4.42
N ALA A 278 -33.09 5.58 5.36
CA ALA A 278 -33.93 6.07 6.46
C ALA A 278 -33.73 7.60 6.62
N PRO A 279 -34.34 8.43 5.75
CA PRO A 279 -34.04 9.86 5.67
C PRO A 279 -34.54 10.65 6.88
N ARG A 280 -33.63 11.36 7.56
CA ARG A 280 -33.98 12.46 8.49
C ARG A 280 -33.94 13.78 7.75
N VAL A 281 -35.10 14.37 7.47
CA VAL A 281 -35.15 15.70 6.86
C VAL A 281 -34.77 16.76 7.90
N VAL A 282 -33.82 17.64 7.53
CA VAL A 282 -33.42 18.81 8.32
C VAL A 282 -33.72 20.05 7.48
N GLN A 283 -34.70 20.85 7.87
CA GLN A 283 -35.09 22.05 7.13
C GLN A 283 -34.16 23.22 7.46
N VAL A 284 -33.76 23.97 6.44
CA VAL A 284 -32.83 25.10 6.51
C VAL A 284 -33.38 26.26 5.68
N THR A 285 -33.36 27.47 6.25
CA THR A 285 -33.96 28.68 5.65
C THR A 285 -32.98 29.81 5.38
N ASP A 286 -31.80 29.75 5.99
CA ASP A 286 -30.84 30.85 6.03
C ASP A 286 -29.41 30.35 6.32
N ALA A 287 -28.43 31.24 6.20
CA ALA A 287 -27.02 30.89 6.37
C ALA A 287 -26.61 30.58 7.83
N SER A 288 -27.44 30.91 8.82
CA SER A 288 -27.19 30.53 10.23
C SER A 288 -27.68 29.10 10.47
N THR A 289 -28.95 28.81 10.13
CA THR A 289 -29.53 27.46 10.23
C THR A 289 -28.79 26.45 9.39
N LEU A 290 -28.24 26.84 8.22
CA LEU A 290 -27.36 25.98 7.43
C LEU A 290 -26.09 25.58 8.19
N ARG A 291 -25.40 26.53 8.85
CA ARG A 291 -24.16 26.23 9.61
C ARG A 291 -24.43 25.31 10.80
N THR A 292 -25.56 25.49 11.50
CA THR A 292 -26.00 24.58 12.56
C THR A 292 -26.34 23.18 12.03
N ALA A 293 -26.99 23.09 10.86
CA ALA A 293 -27.33 21.81 10.25
C ALA A 293 -26.09 21.03 9.78
N LEU A 294 -25.09 21.70 9.20
CA LEU A 294 -23.86 21.06 8.72
C LEU A 294 -22.92 20.63 9.85
N SER A 295 -22.84 21.38 10.95
CA SER A 295 -22.03 21.02 12.13
C SER A 295 -22.67 19.92 12.99
N GLY A 296 -24.01 19.86 13.01
CA GLY A 296 -24.79 18.80 13.66
C GLY A 296 -25.17 17.62 12.75
N ALA A 297 -24.59 17.52 11.56
CA ALA A 297 -24.95 16.54 10.54
C ALA A 297 -24.56 15.10 10.94
N ARG A 298 -25.38 14.12 10.57
CA ARG A 298 -25.13 12.68 10.80
C ARG A 298 -25.64 11.80 9.66
N PRO A 299 -25.15 10.55 9.50
CA PRO A 299 -25.62 9.62 8.47
C PRO A 299 -27.15 9.57 8.35
N GLY A 300 -27.65 9.68 7.13
CA GLY A 300 -29.08 9.67 6.83
C GLY A 300 -29.77 11.05 6.87
N ASP A 301 -29.07 12.12 7.25
CA ASP A 301 -29.61 13.48 7.20
C ASP A 301 -29.80 13.97 5.74
N VAL A 302 -30.94 14.59 5.49
CA VAL A 302 -31.31 15.27 4.24
C VAL A 302 -31.54 16.74 4.55
N ILE A 303 -30.44 17.49 4.57
CA ILE A 303 -30.38 18.93 4.83
C ILE A 303 -30.98 19.64 3.61
N THR A 304 -32.21 20.13 3.79
CA THR A 304 -33.06 20.69 2.73
C THR A 304 -33.10 22.21 2.86
N LEU A 305 -32.49 22.90 1.90
CA LEU A 305 -32.39 24.36 1.86
C LEU A 305 -33.60 24.93 1.13
N ALA A 306 -34.37 25.81 1.78
CA ALA A 306 -35.41 26.60 1.13
C ALA A 306 -34.81 27.57 0.10
N ASN A 307 -35.61 27.99 -0.90
CA ASN A 307 -35.17 29.01 -1.87
C ASN A 307 -34.73 30.29 -1.14
N GLY A 308 -33.54 30.78 -1.46
CA GLY A 308 -32.87 31.88 -0.75
C GLY A 308 -31.37 32.00 -1.10
N ARG A 309 -30.75 33.09 -0.65
CA ARG A 309 -29.32 33.38 -0.84
C ARG A 309 -28.58 33.20 0.48
N TYR A 310 -27.70 32.21 0.53
CA TYR A 310 -26.96 31.76 1.71
C TYR A 310 -25.54 32.32 1.65
N VAL A 311 -25.34 33.47 2.29
CA VAL A 311 -24.08 34.22 2.18
C VAL A 311 -22.98 33.67 3.10
N GLY A 312 -21.77 33.61 2.56
CA GLY A 312 -20.52 33.24 3.23
C GLY A 312 -20.09 31.80 2.95
N THR A 313 -19.19 31.28 3.78
CA THR A 313 -18.64 29.92 3.65
C THR A 313 -19.36 28.92 4.55
N PHE A 314 -19.26 27.65 4.17
CA PHE A 314 -19.91 26.51 4.80
C PHE A 314 -18.97 25.29 4.79
N ALA A 315 -18.97 24.50 5.87
CA ALA A 315 -18.14 23.30 6.00
C ALA A 315 -18.93 22.16 6.63
N LEU A 316 -18.69 20.93 6.17
CA LEU A 316 -19.27 19.70 6.72
C LEU A 316 -18.18 18.65 6.94
N SER A 317 -18.07 18.15 8.17
CA SER A 317 -17.02 17.20 8.57
C SER A 317 -17.53 15.79 8.89
N ALA A 318 -18.85 15.61 9.05
CA ALA A 318 -19.45 14.29 9.27
C ALA A 318 -19.40 13.45 7.98
N SER A 319 -19.18 12.14 8.12
CA SER A 319 -19.36 11.19 7.00
C SER A 319 -20.73 10.51 7.07
N GLY A 320 -21.31 10.22 5.92
CA GLY A 320 -22.40 9.26 5.77
C GLY A 320 -21.90 7.83 5.57
N THR A 321 -22.76 6.97 5.03
CA THR A 321 -22.39 5.66 4.45
C THR A 321 -23.11 5.47 3.12
N GLU A 322 -22.78 4.45 2.32
CA GLU A 322 -23.49 4.19 1.05
C GLU A 322 -25.01 4.01 1.22
N ALA A 323 -25.44 3.42 2.35
CA ALA A 323 -26.85 3.24 2.69
C ALA A 323 -27.48 4.48 3.36
N GLN A 324 -26.67 5.27 4.07
CA GLN A 324 -27.08 6.45 4.83
C GLN A 324 -26.20 7.68 4.49
N PRO A 325 -26.15 8.13 3.22
CA PRO A 325 -25.41 9.33 2.85
C PRO A 325 -25.97 10.57 3.54
N ILE A 326 -25.13 11.59 3.69
CA ILE A 326 -25.57 12.92 4.15
C ILE A 326 -25.84 13.77 2.92
N VAL A 327 -27.06 14.27 2.77
CA VAL A 327 -27.49 14.98 1.56
C VAL A 327 -27.71 16.46 1.85
N ILE A 328 -26.96 17.33 1.18
CA ILE A 328 -27.20 18.78 1.10
C ILE A 328 -27.98 19.04 -0.19
N ARG A 329 -29.26 19.40 -0.07
CA ARG A 329 -30.18 19.52 -1.21
C ARG A 329 -30.89 20.87 -1.22
N GLY A 330 -30.78 21.62 -2.32
CA GLY A 330 -31.62 22.81 -2.52
C GLY A 330 -33.06 22.46 -2.87
N ALA A 331 -34.02 23.32 -2.52
CA ALA A 331 -35.42 23.24 -2.94
C ALA A 331 -35.56 23.36 -4.47
N SER A 332 -34.68 24.10 -5.13
CA SER A 332 -34.52 24.16 -6.58
C SER A 332 -33.09 24.60 -6.95
N THR A 333 -32.58 24.18 -8.12
CA THR A 333 -31.18 24.46 -8.51
C THR A 333 -30.89 25.96 -8.66
N SER A 334 -31.82 26.72 -9.24
CA SER A 334 -31.66 28.17 -9.44
C SER A 334 -32.17 29.02 -8.27
N GLY A 335 -33.09 28.50 -7.45
CA GLY A 335 -33.68 29.24 -6.33
C GLY A 335 -32.89 29.17 -5.03
N VAL A 336 -31.92 28.25 -4.90
CA VAL A 336 -31.02 28.14 -3.74
C VAL A 336 -29.60 28.51 -4.17
N VAL A 337 -29.04 29.58 -3.60
CA VAL A 337 -27.69 30.06 -3.95
C VAL A 337 -26.80 30.07 -2.71
N LEU A 338 -25.76 29.23 -2.69
CA LEU A 338 -24.63 29.39 -1.78
C LEU A 338 -23.69 30.44 -2.38
N ASP A 339 -23.48 31.56 -1.67
CA ASP A 339 -22.89 32.76 -2.24
C ASP A 339 -21.66 33.25 -1.47
N GLY A 340 -20.51 33.25 -2.14
CA GLY A 340 -19.23 33.65 -1.56
C GLY A 340 -18.99 35.16 -1.48
N SER A 341 -19.92 36.03 -1.91
CA SER A 341 -19.76 37.49 -1.90
C SER A 341 -18.47 37.99 -2.58
N ASN A 342 -18.08 37.36 -3.69
CA ASN A 342 -16.85 37.61 -4.46
C ASN A 342 -15.54 37.33 -3.69
N CYS A 343 -15.58 36.42 -2.70
CA CYS A 343 -14.43 36.04 -1.89
C CYS A 343 -13.20 35.61 -2.71
N THR A 344 -12.06 36.25 -2.45
CA THR A 344 -10.77 36.05 -3.15
C THR A 344 -9.87 34.97 -2.54
N GLY A 345 -10.21 34.41 -1.39
CA GLY A 345 -9.33 33.50 -0.64
C GLY A 345 -9.97 32.20 -0.13
N CYS A 346 -11.25 31.96 -0.38
CA CYS A 346 -12.01 30.89 0.28
C CYS A 346 -12.75 29.95 -0.68
N ASN A 347 -13.20 28.84 -0.12
CA ASN A 347 -14.10 27.86 -0.71
C ASN A 347 -15.53 28.15 -0.20
N ILE A 348 -16.55 28.04 -1.05
CA ILE A 348 -17.95 28.29 -0.62
C ILE A 348 -18.47 27.13 0.21
N LEU A 349 -18.24 25.89 -0.25
CA LEU A 349 -18.61 24.67 0.47
C LEU A 349 -17.43 23.71 0.55
N GLU A 350 -17.05 23.37 1.79
CA GLU A 350 -16.01 22.40 2.11
C GLU A 350 -16.65 21.12 2.67
N VAL A 351 -16.21 19.97 2.17
CA VAL A 351 -16.68 18.65 2.59
C VAL A 351 -15.48 17.80 2.97
N TYR A 352 -15.35 17.47 4.25
CA TYR A 352 -14.30 16.60 4.77
C TYR A 352 -14.77 15.14 4.97
N GLY A 353 -16.08 14.90 4.91
CA GLY A 353 -16.68 13.58 5.04
C GLY A 353 -16.67 12.72 3.77
N SER A 354 -16.96 11.43 3.94
CA SER A 354 -17.31 10.46 2.89
C SER A 354 -18.83 10.31 2.76
N PHE A 355 -19.30 9.83 1.61
CA PHE A 355 -20.72 9.63 1.29
C PHE A 355 -21.60 10.87 1.55
N VAL A 356 -21.08 12.03 1.18
CA VAL A 356 -21.77 13.32 1.23
C VAL A 356 -22.24 13.67 -0.19
N HIS A 357 -23.53 13.95 -0.34
CA HIS A 357 -24.14 14.32 -1.62
C HIS A 357 -24.51 15.81 -1.59
N VAL A 358 -23.95 16.59 -2.53
CA VAL A 358 -24.32 18.00 -2.76
C VAL A 358 -25.13 18.06 -4.04
N GLU A 359 -26.39 18.50 -3.98
CA GLU A 359 -27.25 18.50 -5.17
C GLU A 359 -28.34 19.58 -5.24
N ARG A 360 -28.76 19.85 -6.48
CA ARG A 360 -29.92 20.70 -6.81
C ARG A 360 -29.89 22.09 -6.15
N LEU A 361 -28.74 22.76 -6.23
CA LEU A 361 -28.50 24.13 -5.73
C LEU A 361 -27.44 24.84 -6.60
N MET A 362 -27.32 26.15 -6.44
CA MET A 362 -26.30 26.97 -7.07
C MET A 362 -25.15 27.29 -6.10
N ILE A 363 -23.92 27.36 -6.62
CA ILE A 363 -22.71 27.80 -5.91
C ILE A 363 -22.08 28.93 -6.73
N ALA A 364 -21.95 30.14 -6.17
CA ALA A 364 -21.52 31.31 -6.93
C ALA A 364 -20.66 32.32 -6.16
N HIS A 365 -19.91 33.13 -6.89
CA HIS A 365 -19.20 34.33 -6.39
C HIS A 365 -18.04 34.04 -5.40
N ALA A 366 -17.10 33.16 -5.75
CA ALA A 366 -15.81 33.01 -5.05
C ALA A 366 -14.70 32.51 -5.98
N ILE A 367 -13.45 32.50 -5.54
CA ILE A 367 -12.36 31.84 -6.30
C ILE A 367 -12.60 30.32 -6.38
N ARG A 368 -13.16 29.68 -5.34
CA ARG A 368 -13.41 28.22 -5.30
C ARG A 368 -14.86 27.90 -4.93
N GLY A 369 -15.50 27.05 -5.73
CA GLY A 369 -16.86 26.58 -5.49
C GLY A 369 -16.94 25.50 -4.40
N LEU A 370 -17.00 24.24 -4.82
CA LEU A 370 -17.08 23.06 -3.96
C LEU A 370 -15.69 22.43 -3.80
N ARG A 371 -15.29 22.05 -2.58
CA ARG A 371 -14.05 21.31 -2.32
C ARG A 371 -14.28 20.10 -1.42
N PHE A 372 -13.84 18.93 -1.86
CA PHE A 372 -13.75 17.71 -1.06
C PHE A 372 -12.36 17.61 -0.43
N LEU A 373 -12.23 18.00 0.83
CA LEU A 373 -10.94 18.20 1.52
C LEU A 373 -10.59 17.09 2.53
N GLY A 374 -11.43 16.06 2.64
CA GLY A 374 -11.21 14.94 3.56
C GLY A 374 -9.94 14.15 3.24
N VAL A 375 -9.37 13.47 4.24
CA VAL A 375 -8.30 12.49 4.00
C VAL A 375 -8.95 11.17 3.58
N ASN A 376 -8.55 10.64 2.42
CA ASN A 376 -9.02 9.38 1.85
C ASN A 376 -10.56 9.26 1.75
N ALA A 377 -11.28 10.36 1.53
CA ALA A 377 -12.74 10.32 1.52
C ALA A 377 -13.28 9.63 0.25
N THR A 378 -14.42 8.97 0.39
CA THR A 378 -14.98 8.09 -0.64
C THR A 378 -16.46 8.32 -0.91
N GLY A 379 -16.92 8.02 -2.12
CA GLY A 379 -18.34 7.96 -2.48
C GLY A 379 -19.09 9.29 -2.43
N ASN A 380 -18.39 10.43 -2.44
CA ASN A 380 -19.01 11.75 -2.47
C ASN A 380 -19.67 12.05 -3.83
N VAL A 381 -20.75 12.84 -3.81
CA VAL A 381 -21.55 13.15 -4.99
C VAL A 381 -21.70 14.65 -5.15
N ALA A 382 -21.54 15.15 -6.37
CA ALA A 382 -21.91 16.51 -6.76
C ALA A 382 -22.76 16.43 -8.02
N ARG A 383 -24.07 16.73 -7.92
CA ARG A 383 -24.96 16.64 -9.09
C ARG A 383 -26.08 17.66 -9.18
N ARG A 384 -26.46 18.01 -10.42
CA ARG A 384 -27.52 19.00 -10.71
C ARG A 384 -27.25 20.36 -10.07
N LEU A 385 -25.97 20.69 -9.94
CA LEU A 385 -25.49 21.99 -9.46
C LEU A 385 -25.39 22.97 -10.63
N VAL A 386 -25.61 24.24 -10.35
CA VAL A 386 -25.09 25.33 -11.18
C VAL A 386 -23.93 25.97 -10.43
N ILE A 387 -22.72 25.95 -11.00
CA ILE A 387 -21.54 26.56 -10.39
C ILE A 387 -21.09 27.68 -11.32
N GLN A 388 -21.14 28.94 -10.88
CA GLN A 388 -20.86 30.08 -11.77
C GLN A 388 -19.98 31.16 -11.13
N ASN A 389 -19.23 31.88 -11.97
CA ASN A 389 -18.35 32.98 -11.54
C ASN A 389 -17.29 32.52 -10.52
N VAL A 390 -16.60 31.43 -10.85
CA VAL A 390 -15.50 30.83 -10.09
C VAL A 390 -14.24 30.65 -10.94
N VAL A 391 -13.08 30.58 -10.29
CA VAL A 391 -11.77 30.24 -10.92
C VAL A 391 -11.52 28.74 -10.87
N HIS A 392 -11.97 28.07 -9.80
CA HIS A 392 -12.03 26.62 -9.76
C HIS A 392 -13.42 26.15 -9.29
N GLY A 393 -14.05 25.25 -10.07
CA GLY A 393 -15.40 24.71 -9.84
C GLY A 393 -15.43 23.68 -8.70
N ILE A 394 -15.41 22.40 -9.07
CA ILE A 394 -15.35 21.26 -8.13
C ILE A 394 -13.88 20.84 -7.98
N GLY A 395 -13.44 20.58 -6.75
CA GLY A 395 -12.06 20.15 -6.45
C GLY A 395 -12.00 19.07 -5.38
N SER A 396 -10.90 18.31 -5.33
CA SER A 396 -10.61 17.42 -4.21
C SER A 396 -9.14 17.45 -3.77
N SER A 397 -8.91 17.06 -2.51
CA SER A 397 -7.61 16.56 -2.04
C SER A 397 -7.19 15.29 -2.79
N THR A 398 -5.98 14.78 -2.52
CA THR A 398 -5.49 13.47 -2.97
C THR A 398 -6.05 12.31 -2.16
N GLY A 399 -5.87 11.08 -2.65
CA GLY A 399 -6.25 9.83 -1.98
C GLY A 399 -7.76 9.53 -1.99
N GLN A 400 -8.57 10.34 -2.68
CA GLN A 400 -10.03 10.17 -2.70
C GLN A 400 -10.44 9.01 -3.61
N SER A 401 -11.65 8.49 -3.44
CA SER A 401 -12.16 7.47 -4.35
C SER A 401 -13.66 7.50 -4.62
N ASN A 402 -14.08 6.89 -5.73
CA ASN A 402 -15.46 6.57 -6.06
C ASN A 402 -16.44 7.76 -6.18
N PHE A 403 -15.97 9.01 -6.38
CA PHE A 403 -16.89 10.14 -6.50
C PHE A 403 -17.75 10.03 -7.77
N TYR A 404 -18.90 10.70 -7.75
CA TYR A 404 -19.81 10.82 -8.89
C TYR A 404 -20.18 12.29 -9.12
N ILE A 405 -19.62 12.86 -10.17
CA ILE A 405 -19.76 14.26 -10.55
C ILE A 405 -20.59 14.30 -11.84
N ALA A 406 -21.89 14.60 -11.75
CA ALA A 406 -22.78 14.47 -12.91
C ALA A 406 -23.93 15.47 -12.98
N ASP A 407 -24.53 15.63 -14.16
CA ASP A 407 -25.69 16.51 -14.41
C ASP A 407 -25.45 18.00 -14.04
N ASN A 408 -24.19 18.49 -13.92
CA ASN A 408 -23.89 19.87 -13.48
C ASN A 408 -23.69 20.85 -14.65
N ASP A 409 -24.01 22.14 -14.47
CA ASP A 409 -23.58 23.23 -15.36
C ASP A 409 -22.55 24.09 -14.61
N ILE A 410 -21.32 24.15 -15.14
CA ILE A 410 -20.14 24.72 -14.47
C ILE A 410 -19.53 25.78 -15.40
N ASP A 411 -19.63 27.04 -14.99
CA ASP A 411 -19.35 28.24 -15.77
C ASP A 411 -18.27 29.09 -15.08
N GLY A 412 -17.03 28.90 -15.50
CA GLY A 412 -15.86 29.58 -14.94
C GLY A 412 -15.70 31.02 -15.42
N ARG A 413 -14.67 31.70 -14.94
CA ARG A 413 -14.41 33.11 -15.28
C ARG A 413 -13.67 33.31 -16.60
N LEU A 414 -12.96 32.31 -17.11
CA LEU A 414 -12.24 32.43 -18.36
C LEU A 414 -13.24 32.58 -19.51
N GLN A 415 -12.97 33.48 -20.46
CA GLN A 415 -13.80 33.72 -21.64
C GLN A 415 -12.89 33.67 -22.87
N TRP A 416 -13.21 32.89 -23.89
CA TRP A 416 -12.34 32.83 -25.08
C TRP A 416 -12.44 34.13 -25.90
N PRO A 417 -11.34 34.73 -26.41
CA PRO A 417 -9.94 34.27 -26.42
C PRO A 417 -9.05 34.96 -25.36
N TRP A 418 -9.51 35.10 -24.10
CA TRP A 418 -8.73 35.70 -22.99
C TRP A 418 -7.60 34.79 -22.48
N VAL A 419 -6.95 34.06 -23.38
CA VAL A 419 -5.78 33.26 -23.08
C VAL A 419 -4.59 34.23 -22.92
N PHE A 420 -4.09 34.33 -21.68
CA PHE A 420 -2.85 35.02 -21.26
C PHE A 420 -2.77 36.56 -21.27
N ALA A 421 -3.68 37.30 -21.93
CA ALA A 421 -3.40 38.70 -22.30
C ALA A 421 -4.02 39.82 -21.43
N SER A 422 -5.15 39.61 -20.74
CA SER A 422 -6.03 40.73 -20.34
C SER A 422 -6.08 41.11 -18.86
N ASP A 423 -5.74 40.21 -17.91
CA ASP A 423 -5.73 40.52 -16.46
C ASP A 423 -4.38 40.28 -15.75
N ALA A 424 -3.34 39.90 -16.52
CA ALA A 424 -1.99 39.54 -16.07
C ALA A 424 -1.90 38.32 -15.13
N THR A 425 -2.95 37.50 -15.01
CA THR A 425 -2.94 36.20 -14.33
C THR A 425 -2.88 35.03 -15.32
N ASN A 426 -2.66 33.81 -14.82
CA ASN A 426 -2.17 32.69 -15.62
C ASN A 426 -3.16 31.50 -15.62
N HIS A 427 -4.25 31.65 -16.38
CA HIS A 427 -5.48 30.82 -16.33
C HIS A 427 -5.38 29.35 -16.75
N TRP A 428 -4.21 28.81 -17.10
CA TRP A 428 -4.09 27.38 -17.46
C TRP A 428 -4.47 26.44 -16.31
N ASP A 429 -4.36 26.92 -15.07
CA ASP A 429 -4.68 26.16 -13.85
C ASP A 429 -6.04 26.55 -13.22
N ASP A 430 -6.88 27.26 -13.99
CA ASP A 430 -8.30 27.47 -13.67
C ASP A 430 -9.02 26.14 -13.95
N ARG A 431 -9.64 25.52 -12.93
CA ARG A 431 -10.02 24.08 -12.97
C ARG A 431 -11.53 23.88 -12.86
N GLY A 432 -12.16 23.25 -13.86
CA GLY A 432 -13.61 22.98 -13.85
C GLY A 432 -14.00 21.89 -12.86
N VAL A 433 -13.57 20.66 -13.14
CA VAL A 433 -13.69 19.49 -12.25
C VAL A 433 -12.30 18.89 -12.03
N GLU A 434 -11.77 19.07 -10.84
CA GLU A 434 -10.59 18.36 -10.34
C GLU A 434 -11.04 17.34 -9.28
N VAL A 435 -10.92 16.04 -9.57
CA VAL A 435 -11.06 14.99 -8.55
C VAL A 435 -9.92 14.00 -8.69
N THR A 436 -9.23 13.69 -7.59
CA THR A 436 -7.95 12.98 -7.65
C THR A 436 -7.95 11.71 -6.81
N GLY A 437 -7.20 10.70 -7.27
CA GLY A 437 -7.37 9.31 -6.85
C GLY A 437 -8.32 8.54 -7.78
N ASP A 438 -9.02 7.53 -7.24
CA ASP A 438 -9.38 6.33 -8.01
C ASP A 438 -10.89 6.06 -8.12
N GLY A 439 -11.33 5.45 -9.22
CA GLY A 439 -12.73 4.99 -9.37
C GLY A 439 -13.75 6.10 -9.62
N HIS A 440 -13.34 7.36 -9.82
CA HIS A 440 -14.27 8.48 -9.98
C HIS A 440 -15.01 8.43 -11.33
N VAL A 441 -16.21 9.02 -11.35
CA VAL A 441 -17.04 9.19 -12.55
C VAL A 441 -17.35 10.67 -12.73
N VAL A 442 -17.09 11.20 -13.93
CA VAL A 442 -17.39 12.57 -14.34
C VAL A 442 -18.19 12.51 -15.64
N CYS A 443 -19.51 12.63 -15.58
CA CYS A 443 -20.39 12.43 -16.74
C CYS A 443 -21.56 13.39 -16.85
N HIS A 444 -22.00 13.69 -18.08
CA HIS A 444 -23.17 14.56 -18.35
C HIS A 444 -23.11 15.95 -17.71
N ASN A 445 -21.91 16.47 -17.45
CA ASN A 445 -21.68 17.84 -17.03
C ASN A 445 -21.53 18.75 -18.26
N LYS A 446 -21.98 20.00 -18.15
CA LYS A 446 -21.56 21.11 -19.00
C LYS A 446 -20.47 21.88 -18.27
N ILE A 447 -19.31 22.06 -18.90
CA ILE A 447 -18.12 22.67 -18.28
C ILE A 447 -17.51 23.66 -19.26
N ARG A 448 -17.51 24.94 -18.92
CA ARG A 448 -16.94 26.00 -19.75
C ARG A 448 -16.19 27.05 -18.93
N GLY A 449 -15.27 27.77 -19.57
CA GLY A 449 -14.57 28.89 -18.94
C GLY A 449 -13.50 28.50 -17.92
N PHE A 450 -12.75 27.41 -18.20
CA PHE A 450 -11.63 26.91 -17.41
C PHE A 450 -10.45 26.54 -18.34
N GLY A 451 -9.21 26.61 -17.83
CA GLY A 451 -8.04 26.12 -18.56
C GLY A 451 -7.91 24.58 -18.51
N ASP A 452 -8.15 24.00 -17.33
CA ASP A 452 -8.23 22.57 -17.06
C ASP A 452 -9.70 22.18 -16.77
N PRO A 453 -10.55 21.94 -17.79
CA PRO A 453 -11.98 21.70 -17.56
C PRO A 453 -12.27 20.41 -16.79
N VAL A 454 -11.52 19.33 -17.03
CA VAL A 454 -11.62 18.06 -16.28
C VAL A 454 -10.21 17.49 -16.09
N VAL A 455 -9.77 17.28 -14.84
CA VAL A 455 -8.38 16.91 -14.56
C VAL A 455 -8.19 16.01 -13.32
N ASN A 456 -7.23 15.09 -13.38
CA ASN A 456 -6.74 14.30 -12.26
C ASN A 456 -5.22 14.42 -12.17
N LYS A 457 -4.71 15.12 -11.15
CA LYS A 457 -3.27 15.40 -11.00
C LYS A 457 -2.54 14.38 -10.09
N GLN A 458 -3.22 13.34 -9.60
CA GLN A 458 -2.61 12.30 -8.76
C GLN A 458 -1.88 11.24 -9.59
N ARG A 459 -0.56 11.07 -9.35
CA ARG A 459 0.22 9.97 -9.92
C ARG A 459 -0.36 8.62 -9.52
N ARG A 460 -0.33 7.65 -10.45
CA ARG A 460 -0.84 6.27 -10.31
C ARG A 460 -2.36 6.13 -10.12
N ALA A 461 -3.15 7.21 -10.18
CA ALA A 461 -4.61 7.15 -10.14
C ALA A 461 -5.19 6.35 -11.32
N ARG A 462 -6.32 5.67 -11.10
CA ARG A 462 -6.92 4.67 -12.00
C ARG A 462 -8.44 4.76 -12.07
N SER A 463 -9.02 4.03 -13.02
CA SER A 463 -10.48 3.85 -13.15
C SER A 463 -11.27 5.16 -13.14
N TRP A 464 -11.12 5.94 -14.20
CA TRP A 464 -11.68 7.29 -14.30
C TRP A 464 -12.69 7.32 -15.46
N ASP A 465 -13.98 7.16 -15.15
CA ASP A 465 -15.06 7.18 -16.15
C ASP A 465 -15.37 8.63 -16.53
N VAL A 466 -14.90 9.10 -17.70
CA VAL A 466 -15.20 10.44 -18.22
C VAL A 466 -15.95 10.33 -19.54
N TYR A 467 -17.27 10.57 -19.52
CA TYR A 467 -18.13 10.36 -20.70
C TYR A 467 -19.30 11.34 -20.79
N GLY A 468 -19.71 11.68 -22.02
CA GLY A 468 -20.92 12.45 -22.29
C GLY A 468 -20.97 13.86 -21.68
N ASN A 469 -19.82 14.47 -21.37
CA ASN A 469 -19.72 15.87 -20.93
C ASN A 469 -19.68 16.82 -22.15
N ASP A 470 -20.25 18.00 -21.99
CA ASP A 470 -20.18 19.13 -22.92
C ASP A 470 -19.09 20.09 -22.43
N ILE A 471 -17.98 20.20 -23.16
CA ILE A 471 -16.78 20.96 -22.76
C ILE A 471 -16.46 22.02 -23.82
N ALA A 472 -16.37 23.30 -23.41
CA ALA A 472 -16.26 24.46 -24.30
C ALA A 472 -15.40 25.61 -23.76
#